data_AF-A0A314ZPT4-F1
#
_entry.id   AF-A0A314ZPT4-F1
#
_cell.length_a   1.000
_cell.length_b   1.000
_cell.length_c   1.000
_cell.angle_alpha   90.00
_cell.angle_beta   90.00
_cell.angle_gamma   90.00
#
_symmetry.space_group_name_H-M   'P 1'
#
loop_
_entity.id
_entity.type
_entity.pdbx_description
1 polymer ?
#
loop_
_entity_poly.entity_id
_entity_poly.type
_entity_poly.pdbx_seq_one_letter_code
_entity_poly.pdbx_strand_id
1 'polypeptide(L)'
;MINRMIVKIDEDKCNGCGKCVSPCAEGAIQIIDGKAKVVSEELCDGMGFCIGICPQDAISIEERQTMDFNPQAVKEMQENEEKDSEAGSIHCFKCDRDENERYLMPLRHGKESIWVCTRCLPALIHG
;
A
#
# COMPACT_ATOMS: atom_id res chain seq x y z
N MET A 1 -3.73 24.13 -4.24
CA MET A 1 -4.34 23.15 -5.17
C MET A 1 -3.62 23.22 -6.51
N ILE A 2 -3.22 22.08 -7.06
CA ILE A 2 -2.53 21.92 -8.35
C ILE A 2 -3.13 20.74 -9.14
N ASN A 3 -2.91 20.66 -10.45
CA ASN A 3 -3.31 19.49 -11.24
C ASN A 3 -2.19 18.46 -11.22
N ARG A 4 -2.45 17.24 -10.74
CA ARG A 4 -1.47 16.15 -10.73
C ARG A 4 -2.14 14.78 -10.77
N MET A 5 -1.32 13.77 -11.01
CA MET A 5 -1.69 12.37 -10.92
C MET A 5 -1.86 11.96 -9.46
N ILE A 6 -3.00 11.34 -9.12
CA ILE A 6 -3.31 10.86 -7.77
C ILE A 6 -4.04 9.52 -7.83
N VAL A 7 -3.88 8.73 -6.77
CA VAL A 7 -4.60 7.47 -6.62
C VAL A 7 -6.11 7.70 -6.48
N LYS A 8 -6.88 6.92 -7.24
CA LYS A 8 -8.34 6.80 -7.15
C LYS A 8 -8.69 5.39 -6.71
N ILE A 9 -9.64 5.28 -5.77
CA ILE A 9 -10.17 4.01 -5.30
C ILE A 9 -11.64 3.89 -5.74
N ASP A 10 -11.95 2.80 -6.42
CA ASP A 10 -13.30 2.37 -6.79
C ASP A 10 -13.91 1.62 -5.60
N GLU A 11 -14.82 2.29 -4.88
CA GLU A 11 -15.45 1.73 -3.68
C GLU A 11 -16.35 0.53 -3.97
N ASP A 12 -16.90 0.42 -5.18
CA ASP A 12 -17.78 -0.69 -5.56
C ASP A 12 -16.98 -1.99 -5.72
N LYS A 13 -15.75 -1.90 -6.23
CA LYS A 13 -14.82 -3.04 -6.34
C LYS A 13 -14.06 -3.33 -5.05
N CYS A 14 -13.79 -2.31 -4.24
CA CYS A 14 -13.03 -2.47 -3.02
C CYS A 14 -13.79 -3.35 -2.02
N ASN A 15 -13.16 -4.40 -1.50
CA ASN A 15 -13.78 -5.28 -0.49
C ASN A 15 -13.19 -5.09 0.91
N GLY A 16 -12.37 -4.06 1.13
CA GLY A 16 -11.80 -3.75 2.43
C GLY A 16 -10.64 -4.63 2.88
N CYS A 17 -10.05 -5.47 2.01
CA CYS A 17 -9.02 -6.44 2.42
C CYS A 17 -7.71 -5.87 2.99
N GLY A 18 -7.50 -4.54 2.99
CA GLY A 18 -6.32 -3.93 3.63
C GLY A 18 -4.98 -4.09 2.89
N LYS A 19 -4.89 -4.92 1.86
CA LYS A 19 -3.60 -5.24 1.19
C LYS A 19 -2.88 -4.06 0.54
N CYS A 20 -3.57 -2.94 0.31
CA CYS A 20 -3.01 -1.71 -0.25
C CYS A 20 -2.47 -0.72 0.80
N VAL A 21 -2.68 -0.99 2.10
CA VAL A 21 -2.23 -0.12 3.21
C VAL A 21 -0.71 -0.24 3.40
N SER A 22 -0.21 -1.43 3.73
CA SER A 22 1.23 -1.60 4.04
C SER A 22 2.20 -1.30 2.88
N PRO A 23 1.84 -1.46 1.58
CA PRO A 23 2.70 -1.03 0.48
C PRO A 23 2.81 0.50 0.31
N CYS A 24 1.92 1.30 0.93
CA CYS A 24 1.97 2.76 0.82
C CYS A 24 3.00 3.30 1.82
N ALA A 25 4.20 3.64 1.34
CA ALA A 25 5.28 4.13 2.20
C ALA A 25 4.93 5.45 2.92
N GLU A 26 4.04 6.24 2.32
CA GLU A 26 3.61 7.54 2.81
C GLU A 26 2.46 7.45 3.82
N GLY A 27 1.89 6.25 4.05
CA GLY A 27 0.75 6.07 4.96
C GLY A 27 -0.56 6.67 4.44
N ALA A 28 -0.64 7.06 3.17
CA ALA A 28 -1.78 7.80 2.63
C ALA A 28 -3.09 6.99 2.55
N ILE A 29 -3.04 5.66 2.63
CA ILE A 29 -4.19 4.77 2.49
C ILE A 29 -4.50 4.10 3.82
N GLN A 30 -5.75 4.20 4.28
CA GLN A 30 -6.25 3.47 5.45
C GLN A 30 -7.58 2.78 5.15
N ILE A 31 -7.96 1.84 6.01
CA ILE A 31 -9.30 1.22 5.96
C ILE A 31 -10.24 2.01 6.86
N ILE A 32 -11.24 2.63 6.25
CA ILE A 32 -12.28 3.44 6.89
C ILE A 32 -13.64 2.89 6.45
N ASP A 33 -14.51 2.58 7.40
CA ASP A 33 -15.84 1.99 7.14
C ASP A 33 -15.78 0.72 6.27
N GLY A 34 -14.74 -0.10 6.46
CA GLY A 34 -14.55 -1.34 5.71
C GLY A 34 -14.09 -1.14 4.25
N LYS A 35 -13.65 0.05 3.86
CA LYS A 35 -13.13 0.35 2.52
C LYS A 35 -11.79 1.07 2.60
N ALA A 36 -10.95 0.85 1.60
CA ALA A 36 -9.70 1.63 1.47
C ALA A 36 -10.03 3.06 1.05
N LYS A 37 -9.43 4.05 1.72
CA LYS A 37 -9.56 5.47 1.42
C LYS A 37 -8.19 6.14 1.42
N VAL A 38 -8.00 7.10 0.51
CA VAL A 38 -6.90 8.06 0.61
C VAL A 38 -7.28 9.08 1.69
N VAL A 39 -6.63 9.02 2.85
CA VAL A 39 -7.07 9.77 4.05
C VAL A 39 -6.69 11.24 4.01
N SER A 40 -5.62 11.58 3.28
CA SER A 40 -5.30 12.96 2.92
C SER A 40 -4.60 12.98 1.56
N GLU A 41 -5.04 13.89 0.70
CA GLU A 41 -4.51 14.00 -0.66
C GLU A 41 -3.07 14.51 -0.70
N GLU A 42 -2.63 15.24 0.32
CA GLU A 42 -1.24 15.74 0.41
C GLU A 42 -0.25 14.65 0.83
N LEU A 43 -0.74 13.51 1.34
CA LEU A 43 0.08 12.34 1.67
C LEU A 43 0.29 11.42 0.47
N CYS A 44 -0.65 11.38 -0.48
CA CYS A 44 -0.52 10.53 -1.65
C CYS A 44 0.45 11.17 -2.65
N ASP A 45 1.59 10.55 -2.92
CA ASP A 45 2.57 11.05 -3.89
C ASP A 45 2.13 10.82 -5.35
N GLY A 46 1.18 9.91 -5.58
CA GLY A 46 0.66 9.53 -6.88
C GLY A 46 1.48 8.45 -7.61
N MET A 47 2.43 7.79 -6.94
CA MET A 47 3.32 6.79 -7.57
C MET A 47 2.61 5.49 -7.94
N GLY A 48 1.52 5.15 -7.24
CA GLY A 48 0.63 4.07 -7.65
C GLY A 48 1.10 2.64 -7.33
N PHE A 49 2.04 2.48 -6.39
CA PHE A 49 2.52 1.15 -5.97
C PHE A 49 1.38 0.22 -5.51
N CYS A 50 0.34 0.78 -4.90
CA CYS A 50 -0.87 0.07 -4.47
C CYS A 50 -1.70 -0.55 -5.62
N ILE A 51 -1.58 -0.07 -6.86
CA ILE A 51 -2.36 -0.53 -8.02
C ILE A 51 -2.08 -2.00 -8.31
N GLY A 52 -0.80 -2.36 -8.41
CA GLY A 52 -0.37 -3.73 -8.70
C GLY A 52 -0.71 -4.71 -7.57
N ILE A 53 -0.98 -4.20 -6.36
CA ILE A 53 -1.25 -4.99 -5.17
C ILE A 53 -2.74 -5.23 -4.96
N CYS A 54 -3.63 -4.38 -5.47
CA CYS A 54 -5.07 -4.58 -5.27
C CYS A 54 -5.54 -5.89 -5.95
N PRO A 55 -6.05 -6.89 -5.19
CA PRO A 55 -6.55 -8.12 -5.79
C PRO A 55 -7.89 -7.92 -6.52
N GLN A 56 -8.59 -6.82 -6.24
CA GLN A 56 -9.90 -6.47 -6.80
C GLN A 56 -9.82 -5.54 -8.02
N ASP A 57 -8.61 -5.13 -8.43
CA ASP A 57 -8.42 -4.12 -9.47
C ASP A 57 -9.24 -2.83 -9.19
N ALA A 58 -9.35 -2.46 -7.91
CA ALA A 58 -10.13 -1.33 -7.42
C ALA A 58 -9.35 -0.01 -7.38
N ILE A 59 -8.08 -0.01 -7.78
CA ILE A 59 -7.20 1.16 -7.63
C ILE A 59 -6.66 1.55 -9.01
N SER A 60 -6.71 2.84 -9.33
CA SER A 60 -6.18 3.43 -10.55
C SER A 60 -5.52 4.78 -10.27
N ILE A 61 -4.86 5.38 -11.27
CA ILE A 61 -4.45 6.79 -11.22
C ILE A 61 -5.43 7.62 -12.05
N GLU A 62 -5.76 8.81 -11.55
CA GLU A 62 -6.43 9.85 -12.33
C GLU A 62 -5.67 11.17 -12.22
N GLU A 63 -5.82 12.03 -13.23
CA GLU A 63 -5.37 13.42 -13.15
C GLU A 63 -6.53 14.29 -12.68
N ARG A 64 -6.35 15.02 -11.58
CA ARG A 64 -7.34 15.97 -11.09
C ARG A 64 -6.71 17.11 -10.30
N GLN A 65 -7.48 18.16 -10.08
CA GLN A 65 -7.08 19.28 -9.22
C GLN A 65 -7.16 18.84 -7.74
N THR A 66 -6.02 18.84 -7.06
CA THR A 66 -5.86 18.27 -5.71
C THR A 66 -4.78 19.04 -4.92
N MET A 67 -4.57 18.71 -3.64
CA MET A 67 -3.45 19.23 -2.86
C MET A 67 -2.10 18.75 -3.44
N ASP A 68 -1.07 19.58 -3.28
CA ASP A 68 0.29 19.17 -3.64
C ASP A 68 0.79 18.11 -2.65
N PHE A 69 1.75 17.28 -3.08
CA PHE A 69 2.37 16.31 -2.17
C PHE A 69 3.20 17.05 -1.11
N ASN A 70 3.03 16.66 0.15
CA ASN A 70 3.67 17.30 1.29
C ASN A 70 4.50 16.28 2.09
N PRO A 71 5.82 16.18 1.82
CA PRO A 71 6.72 15.31 2.57
C PRO A 71 6.79 15.61 4.07
N GLN A 72 6.46 16.83 4.50
CA GLN A 72 6.43 17.17 5.93
C GLN A 72 5.20 16.57 6.61
N ALA A 73 4.03 16.66 5.98
CA ALA A 73 2.80 16.03 6.48
C ALA A 73 2.95 14.50 6.62
N VAL A 74 3.66 13.86 5.70
CA VAL A 74 3.98 12.42 5.80
C VAL A 74 4.79 12.12 7.06
N LYS A 75 5.85 12.88 7.32
CA LYS A 75 6.68 12.69 8.52
C LYS A 75 5.90 12.91 9.81
N GLU A 76 5.10 13.98 9.86
CA GLU A 76 4.25 14.28 11.01
C GLU A 76 3.24 13.17 11.28
N MET A 77 2.66 12.57 10.23
CA MET A 77 1.77 11.42 10.39
C MET A 77 2.51 10.19 10.94
N GLN A 78 3.67 9.85 10.39
CA GLN A 78 4.47 8.70 10.82
C GLN A 78 4.93 8.82 12.28
N GLU A 79 5.39 10.00 12.71
CA GLU A 79 5.78 10.27 14.10
C GLU A 79 4.61 10.12 15.10
N ASN A 80 3.38 10.30 14.63
CA ASN A 80 2.19 10.09 15.44
C ASN A 80 1.78 8.61 15.49
N GLU A 81 1.93 7.86 14.39
CA GLU A 81 1.63 6.42 14.34
C GLU A 81 2.63 5.57 15.15
N GLU A 82 3.91 5.97 15.23
CA GLU A 82 4.95 5.30 16.03
C GLU A 82 4.63 5.23 17.54
N LYS A 83 3.70 6.05 18.04
CA LYS A 83 3.27 6.02 19.45
C LYS A 83 2.21 4.97 19.74
N ASP A 84 1.55 4.45 18.70
CA ASP A 84 0.43 3.50 18.81
C ASP A 84 0.71 2.14 18.11
N SER A 85 1.87 1.95 17.49
CA SER A 85 2.09 0.84 16.56
C SER A 85 2.61 -0.45 17.22
N GLU A 86 1.72 -1.40 17.44
CA GLU A 86 1.97 -2.81 17.10
C GLU A 86 1.49 -3.03 15.65
N ALA A 87 2.08 -2.29 14.70
CA ALA A 87 1.85 -2.54 13.27
C ALA A 87 2.47 -3.90 12.97
N GLY A 88 1.62 -4.90 12.73
CA GLY A 88 2.04 -6.30 12.57
C GLY A 88 3.13 -6.42 11.52
N SER A 89 4.24 -7.08 11.89
CA SER A 89 5.38 -7.26 11.00
C SER A 89 4.96 -7.97 9.72
N ILE A 90 5.54 -7.54 8.60
CA ILE A 90 5.27 -8.16 7.30
C ILE A 90 6.03 -9.48 7.22
N HIS A 91 5.37 -10.57 6.80
CA HIS A 91 5.98 -11.90 6.73
C HIS A 91 5.96 -12.49 5.31
N CYS A 92 7.00 -13.26 4.98
CA CYS A 92 7.07 -14.01 3.74
C CYS A 92 6.03 -15.14 3.73
N PHE A 93 5.11 -15.13 2.76
CA PHE A 93 4.12 -16.19 2.52
C PHE A 93 4.70 -17.61 2.45
N LYS A 94 5.95 -17.76 1.98
CA LYS A 94 6.58 -19.08 1.78
C LYS A 94 7.39 -19.58 2.98
N CYS A 95 8.08 -18.70 3.70
CA CYS A 95 9.04 -19.12 4.74
C CYS A 95 8.82 -18.45 6.10
N ASP A 96 7.78 -17.62 6.21
CA ASP A 96 7.34 -16.97 7.45
C ASP A 96 8.40 -16.10 8.15
N ARG A 97 9.48 -15.73 7.43
CA ARG A 97 10.44 -14.75 7.94
C ARG A 97 9.92 -13.35 7.74
N ASP A 98 10.20 -12.49 8.71
CA ASP A 98 9.73 -11.12 8.73
C ASP A 98 10.66 -10.15 7.95
N GLU A 99 10.31 -8.87 7.98
CA GLU A 99 11.06 -7.78 7.34
C GLU A 99 12.40 -7.45 8.01
N ASN A 100 12.61 -7.86 9.26
CA ASN A 100 13.89 -7.73 9.95
C ASN A 100 14.88 -8.83 9.52
N GLU A 101 14.37 -10.01 9.20
CA GLU A 101 15.17 -11.14 8.74
C GLU A 101 15.42 -11.14 7.22
N ARG A 102 14.52 -10.52 6.43
CA ARG A 102 14.53 -10.59 4.97
C ARG A 102 14.00 -9.32 4.32
N TYR A 103 14.60 -8.96 3.18
CA TYR A 103 13.94 -8.06 2.24
C TYR A 103 12.70 -8.74 1.65
N LEU A 104 11.54 -8.10 1.86
CA LEU A 104 10.24 -8.54 1.38
C LEU A 104 9.78 -7.64 0.24
N MET A 105 9.09 -8.24 -0.73
CA MET A 105 8.40 -7.50 -1.77
C MET A 105 6.95 -7.98 -1.88
N PRO A 106 6.01 -7.07 -2.14
CA PRO A 106 4.64 -7.46 -2.37
C PRO A 106 4.51 -7.97 -3.80
N LEU A 107 3.82 -9.09 -3.97
CA LEU A 107 3.57 -9.74 -5.24
C LEU A 107 2.07 -9.99 -5.40
N ARG A 108 1.61 -10.00 -6.65
CA ARG A 108 0.26 -10.43 -6.99
C ARG A 108 0.32 -11.59 -7.97
N HIS A 109 -0.37 -12.68 -7.65
CA HIS A 109 -0.51 -13.84 -8.51
C HIS A 109 -1.93 -14.41 -8.38
N GLY A 110 -2.63 -14.64 -9.50
CA GLY A 110 -3.98 -15.24 -9.47
C GLY A 110 -5.03 -14.45 -8.66
N LYS A 111 -4.95 -13.11 -8.64
CA LYS A 111 -5.77 -12.22 -7.78
C LYS A 111 -5.53 -12.38 -6.28
N GLU A 112 -4.42 -12.99 -5.89
CA GLU A 112 -3.93 -12.96 -4.52
C GLU A 112 -2.72 -12.05 -4.41
N SER A 113 -2.76 -11.10 -3.49
CA SER A 113 -1.59 -10.32 -3.09
C SER A 113 -0.96 -10.92 -1.84
N ILE A 114 0.34 -11.16 -1.92
CA ILE A 114 1.17 -11.83 -0.92
C ILE A 114 2.49 -11.08 -0.76
N TRP A 115 3.14 -11.23 0.39
CA TRP A 115 4.51 -10.78 0.60
C TRP A 115 5.45 -11.96 0.42
N VAL A 116 6.54 -11.77 -0.32
CA VAL A 116 7.53 -12.83 -0.56
C VAL A 116 8.91 -12.26 -0.39
N CYS A 117 9.78 -12.98 0.33
CA CYS A 117 11.15 -12.54 0.49
C CYS A 117 11.98 -12.80 -0.77
N THR A 118 13.01 -11.97 -0.98
CA THR A 118 13.93 -12.07 -2.11
C THR A 118 14.62 -13.45 -2.22
N ARG A 119 14.75 -14.19 -1.11
CA ARG A 119 15.27 -15.57 -1.11
C ARG A 119 14.24 -16.60 -1.60
N CYS A 120 12.96 -16.41 -1.30
CA CYS A 120 11.90 -17.35 -1.67
C CYS A 120 11.33 -17.08 -3.07
N LEU A 121 11.48 -15.85 -3.57
CA LEU A 121 11.00 -15.42 -4.88
C LEU A 121 11.46 -16.33 -6.03
N PRO A 122 12.75 -16.72 -6.16
CA PRO A 122 13.19 -17.57 -7.28
C PRO A 122 12.41 -18.90 -7.38
N ALA A 123 12.09 -19.50 -6.24
CA ALA A 123 11.33 -20.76 -6.17
C ALA A 123 9.81 -20.58 -6.34
N LEU A 124 9.32 -19.36 -6.61
CA LEU A 124 7.98 -19.11 -7.13
C LEU A 124 7.99 -18.84 -8.64
N ILE A 125 9.13 -18.40 -9.20
CA ILE A 125 9.29 -18.11 -10.62
C ILE A 125 9.64 -19.39 -11.40
N HIS A 126 10.50 -20.25 -10.83
CA HIS A 126 11.08 -21.39 -11.54
C HIS A 126 10.47 -22.75 -11.18
N GLY A 127 9.61 -22.81 -10.16
CA GLY A 127 9.17 -24.07 -9.52
C GLY A 127 10.17 -24.57 -8.49
#